data_AF-A0A9P0CXZ5-F1
#
_entry.id   AF-A0A9P0CXZ5-F1
#
_cell.length_a   1.000
_cell.length_b   1.000
_cell.length_c   1.000
_cell.angle_alpha   90.00
_cell.angle_beta   90.00
_cell.angle_gamma   90.00
#
_symmetry.space_group_name_H-M   'P 1'
#
loop_
_entity.id
_entity.type
_entity.pdbx_description
1 polymer ?
#
loop_
_entity_poly.entity_id
_entity_poly.type
_entity_poly.pdbx_seq_one_letter_code
_entity_poly.pdbx_strand_id
1 'polypeptide(L)'
;MLYFAHDFLIFILPSIYAQTQGVILPYKDNKILEYCKSTSTFYRKNIFENPWYLFLLIILVCIFLLMFIGLIKGLLGICSKSIGELGLGLLVDLPKPIAKYREKSLAHLPVQYDIEGWPIHPYQNERSVRVFSMKTEFCLNVVFFLAYPLALCLHLCGMCCGRKIEPEDDKGCFCCVSMLKLNERLKKNKKGGYSAVRNVDVYDDNDRKEDEDTQYVINQMRQSQLSLQKGF
;
A
#
# COMPACT_ATOMS: atom_id res chain seq x y z
N MET A 1 4.80 18.47 16.80
CA MET A 1 5.81 18.03 15.79
C MET A 1 7.05 18.93 15.69
N LEU A 2 7.10 20.11 16.35
CA LEU A 2 8.31 20.96 16.41
C LEU A 2 9.31 20.56 17.51
N TYR A 3 8.85 19.94 18.60
CA TYR A 3 9.73 19.52 19.71
C TYR A 3 10.67 18.36 19.35
N PHE A 4 10.23 17.42 18.50
CA PHE A 4 11.05 16.29 18.07
C PHE A 4 12.24 16.70 17.16
N ALA A 5 12.11 17.81 16.43
CA ALA A 5 13.17 18.35 15.60
C ALA A 5 14.23 19.10 16.43
N HIS A 6 13.83 19.67 17.58
CA HIS A 6 14.73 20.40 18.46
C HIS A 6 15.67 19.46 19.22
N ASP A 7 15.15 18.34 19.72
CA ASP A 7 15.95 17.37 20.50
C ASP A 7 16.96 16.59 19.63
N PHE A 8 16.63 16.36 18.36
CA PHE A 8 17.57 15.71 17.41
C PHE A 8 18.73 16.63 17.00
N LEU A 9 18.50 17.95 16.97
CA LEU A 9 19.52 18.95 16.64
C LEU A 9 20.55 19.09 17.77
N ILE A 10 20.12 18.89 19.02
CA ILE A 10 20.97 18.96 20.22
C ILE A 10 21.97 17.79 20.29
N PHE A 11 21.65 16.62 19.70
CA PHE A 11 22.58 15.48 19.71
C PHE A 11 23.69 15.55 18.65
N ILE A 12 23.51 16.30 17.56
CA ILE A 12 24.49 16.38 16.47
C ILE A 12 25.49 17.53 16.67
N LEU A 13 25.08 18.62 17.33
CA LEU A 13 25.93 19.81 17.55
C LEU A 13 27.18 19.61 18.43
N PRO A 14 27.19 18.78 19.51
CA PRO A 14 28.35 18.68 20.38
C PRO A 14 29.56 17.99 19.74
N SER A 15 29.32 17.09 18.78
CA SER A 15 30.40 16.32 18.15
C SER A 15 31.22 17.15 17.16
N ILE A 16 30.62 18.18 16.57
CA ILE A 16 31.30 19.07 15.61
C ILE A 16 32.10 20.17 16.35
N TYR A 17 31.66 20.58 17.54
CA TYR A 17 32.33 21.64 18.30
C TYR A 17 33.61 21.17 19.02
N ALA A 18 33.76 19.86 19.26
CA ALA A 18 34.92 19.33 19.98
C ALA A 18 36.22 19.27 19.16
N GLN A 19 36.18 19.46 17.84
CA GLN A 19 37.34 19.24 16.96
C GLN A 19 38.03 20.54 16.49
N THR A 20 37.58 21.71 16.95
CA THR A 20 38.12 23.03 16.56
C THR A 20 38.97 23.73 17.62
N GLN A 21 39.22 23.13 18.80
CA GLN A 21 40.25 23.65 19.71
C GLN A 21 41.64 23.16 19.29
N GLY A 22 42.30 24.02 18.52
CA GLY A 22 43.62 23.82 17.96
C GLY A 22 44.72 23.71 19.00
N VAL A 23 45.56 22.70 18.81
CA VAL A 23 46.92 22.65 19.35
C VAL A 23 47.79 23.59 18.51
N ILE A 24 48.03 24.80 19.02
CA ILE A 24 49.02 25.73 18.47
C ILE A 24 50.40 25.24 18.91
N LEU A 25 51.16 24.63 17.98
CA LEU A 25 52.59 24.37 18.16
C LEU A 25 53.40 25.57 17.62
N PRO A 26 54.29 26.19 18.42
CA PRO A 26 55.21 27.19 17.91
C PRO A 26 56.39 26.49 17.19
N TYR A 27 56.41 26.53 15.87
CA TYR A 27 57.58 26.09 15.09
C TYR A 27 58.42 27.30 14.66
N LYS A 28 59.68 27.24 15.05
CA LYS A 28 60.72 28.27 14.97
C LYS A 28 61.34 28.31 13.57
N ASP A 29 61.64 29.52 13.11
CA ASP A 29 62.26 29.92 11.85
C ASP A 29 63.25 28.92 11.23
N ASN A 30 63.11 28.71 9.92
CA ASN A 30 64.24 28.76 8.99
C ASN A 30 63.77 29.06 7.56
N LYS A 31 64.26 30.19 7.03
CA LYS A 31 64.18 30.58 5.63
C LYS A 31 64.92 29.56 4.76
N ILE A 32 64.37 29.30 3.57
CA ILE A 32 64.88 28.57 2.39
C ILE A 32 63.88 27.47 2.00
N LEU A 33 62.77 27.85 1.35
CA LEU A 33 62.07 27.03 0.35
C LEU A 33 61.02 27.89 -0.41
N GLU A 34 61.45 29.02 -0.96
CA GLU A 34 60.70 29.69 -2.04
C GLU A 34 61.04 28.98 -3.35
N TYR A 35 60.04 28.78 -4.22
CA TYR A 35 60.09 28.11 -5.54
C TYR A 35 59.83 26.60 -5.61
N CYS A 36 58.75 26.10 -5.00
CA CYS A 36 57.95 25.02 -5.62
C CYS A 36 56.59 24.81 -4.93
N LYS A 37 55.67 25.77 -5.03
CA LYS A 37 54.26 25.53 -4.62
C LYS A 37 53.26 26.48 -5.28
N SER A 38 53.41 26.74 -6.57
CA SER A 38 52.40 27.43 -7.37
C SER A 38 51.79 26.45 -8.38
N THR A 39 50.80 25.69 -7.92
CA THR A 39 49.64 25.19 -8.69
C THR A 39 48.91 24.14 -7.84
N SER A 40 47.62 24.39 -7.60
CA SER A 40 46.65 23.55 -6.88
C SER A 40 46.49 23.73 -5.36
N THR A 41 46.45 24.97 -4.86
CA THR A 41 45.45 25.30 -3.82
C THR A 41 44.06 25.41 -4.46
N PHE A 42 43.65 24.31 -5.09
CA PHE A 42 42.36 24.12 -5.71
C PHE A 42 41.33 24.02 -4.58
N TYR A 43 40.79 25.16 -4.15
CA TYR A 43 39.54 25.34 -3.40
C TYR A 43 39.11 24.13 -2.55
N ARG A 44 39.98 23.70 -1.62
CA ARG A 44 39.57 22.76 -0.56
C ARG A 44 38.98 23.56 0.59
N LYS A 45 37.94 24.36 0.30
CA LYS A 45 37.04 24.79 1.39
C LYS A 45 36.51 23.50 1.99
N ASN A 46 36.70 23.31 3.29
CA ASN A 46 36.21 22.12 3.96
C ASN A 46 34.71 22.01 3.66
N ILE A 47 34.22 20.82 3.34
CA ILE A 47 32.78 20.58 3.05
C ILE A 47 31.89 21.15 4.16
N PHE A 48 32.42 21.21 5.39
CA PHE A 48 31.79 21.75 6.58
C PHE A 48 31.65 23.28 6.62
N GLU A 49 32.36 24.03 5.78
CA GLU A 49 32.27 25.49 5.75
C GLU A 49 31.08 26.01 4.93
N ASN A 50 30.52 25.17 4.05
CA ASN A 50 29.38 25.57 3.26
C ASN A 50 28.07 25.07 3.90
N PRO A 51 27.17 25.98 4.32
CA PRO A 51 25.92 25.58 4.98
C PRO A 51 25.01 24.74 4.07
N TRP A 52 25.08 24.92 2.75
CA TRP A 52 24.29 24.13 1.80
C TRP A 52 24.71 22.66 1.76
N TYR A 53 26.02 22.38 1.77
CA TYR A 53 26.52 21.00 1.80
C TYR A 53 26.20 20.32 3.14
N LEU A 54 26.29 21.05 4.26
CA LEU A 54 25.85 20.55 5.56
C LEU A 54 24.36 20.19 5.56
N PHE A 55 23.51 21.06 5.03
CA PHE A 55 22.07 20.82 4.93
C PHE A 55 21.74 19.59 4.08
N LEU A 56 22.36 19.46 2.90
CA LEU A 56 22.20 18.27 2.04
C LEU A 56 22.68 17.00 2.73
N LEU A 57 23.79 17.06 3.48
CA LEU A 57 24.30 15.92 4.23
C LEU A 57 23.34 15.49 5.35
N ILE A 58 22.74 16.45 6.06
CA ILE A 58 21.71 16.17 7.08
C ILE A 58 20.49 15.49 6.43
N ILE A 59 19.98 16.02 5.31
CA ILE A 59 18.87 15.41 4.58
C ILE A 59 19.22 13.98 4.16
N LEU A 60 20.42 13.77 3.61
CA LEU A 60 20.88 12.45 3.19
C LEU A 60 20.89 11.47 4.37
N VAL A 61 21.44 11.88 5.52
CA VAL A 61 21.45 11.08 6.75
C VAL A 61 20.03 10.77 7.21
N CYS A 62 19.12 11.75 7.21
CA CYS A 62 17.71 11.54 7.56
C CYS A 62 17.03 10.51 6.64
N ILE A 63 17.25 10.61 5.32
CA ILE A 63 16.70 9.65 4.34
C ILE A 63 17.26 8.24 4.63
N PHE A 64 18.56 8.12 4.88
CA PHE A 64 19.19 6.84 5.23
C PHE A 64 18.60 6.25 6.52
N LEU A 65 18.41 7.05 7.57
CA LEU A 65 17.78 6.60 8.82
C LEU A 65 16.34 6.15 8.61
N LEU A 66 15.54 6.90 7.84
CA LEU A 66 14.16 6.51 7.52
C LEU A 66 14.10 5.20 6.74
N MET A 67 14.98 5.01 5.74
CA MET A 67 15.08 3.74 5.03
C MET A 67 15.51 2.60 5.94
N PHE A 68 16.43 2.84 6.88
CA PHE A 68 16.88 1.83 7.84
C PHE A 68 15.75 1.38 8.78
N ILE A 69 14.95 2.32 9.29
CA ILE A 69 13.76 2.00 10.09
C ILE A 69 12.72 1.24 9.25
N GLY A 70 12.54 1.63 7.98
CA GLY A 70 11.70 0.90 7.03
C GLY A 70 12.17 -0.54 6.79
N LEU A 71 13.48 -0.77 6.68
CA LEU A 71 14.05 -2.12 6.59
C LEU A 71 13.75 -2.95 7.83
N ILE A 72 13.94 -2.39 9.03
CA ILE A 72 13.61 -3.08 10.29
C ILE A 72 12.12 -3.44 10.32
N LYS A 73 11.24 -2.50 9.98
CA LYS A 73 9.79 -2.76 9.91
C LYS A 73 9.45 -3.82 8.87
N GLY A 74 10.09 -3.78 7.70
CA GLY A 74 9.93 -4.77 6.64
C GLY A 74 10.32 -6.19 7.11
N LEU A 75 11.45 -6.31 7.81
CA LEU A 75 11.88 -7.59 8.39
C LEU A 75 10.89 -8.09 9.45
N LEU A 76 10.42 -7.21 10.34
CA LEU A 76 9.39 -7.55 11.35
C LEU A 76 8.06 -7.95 10.70
N GLY A 77 7.68 -7.34 9.58
CA GLY A 77 6.46 -7.68 8.83
C GLY A 77 6.51 -9.06 8.19
N ILE A 78 7.69 -9.52 7.77
CA ILE A 78 7.88 -10.89 7.31
C ILE A 78 7.65 -11.87 8.46
N CYS A 79 8.15 -11.55 9.66
CA CYS A 79 7.98 -12.38 10.86
C CYS A 79 6.52 -12.41 11.36
N SER A 80 5.82 -11.28 11.32
CA SER A 80 4.45 -11.15 11.83
C SER A 80 3.57 -10.37 10.87
N LYS A 81 2.53 -11.04 10.35
CA LYS A 81 1.52 -10.44 9.47
C LYS A 81 0.90 -9.18 10.08
N SER A 82 0.55 -9.22 11.38
CA SER A 82 -0.10 -8.11 12.06
C SER A 82 0.78 -6.85 12.09
N ILE A 83 2.10 -7.00 12.26
CA ILE A 83 3.05 -5.86 12.24
C ILE A 83 3.27 -5.38 10.81
N GLY A 84 3.33 -6.34 9.89
CA GLY A 84 3.52 -6.10 8.47
C GLY A 84 2.40 -5.27 7.89
N GLU A 85 1.14 -5.55 8.21
CA GLU A 85 -0.04 -4.83 7.71
C GLU A 85 -0.34 -3.54 8.47
N LEU A 86 0.19 -3.38 9.69
CA LEU A 86 -0.04 -2.19 10.51
C LEU A 86 0.44 -0.92 9.80
N GLY A 87 -0.51 -0.04 9.49
CA GLY A 87 -0.28 1.25 8.85
C GLY A 87 -0.32 1.24 7.32
N LEU A 88 -0.25 0.08 6.66
CA LEU A 88 -0.30 0.04 5.18
C LEU A 88 -1.62 0.55 4.61
N GLY A 89 -2.72 0.38 5.34
CA GLY A 89 -4.03 0.92 4.96
C GLY A 89 -4.07 2.45 4.86
N LEU A 90 -3.07 3.16 5.40
CA LEU A 90 -2.94 4.61 5.23
C LEU A 90 -2.22 5.00 3.94
N LEU A 91 -1.48 4.07 3.32
CA LEU A 91 -0.68 4.33 2.12
C LEU A 91 -1.30 3.73 0.86
N VAL A 92 -2.05 2.64 1.02
CA VAL A 92 -2.70 1.92 -0.07
C VAL A 92 -4.18 1.78 0.28
N ASP A 93 -5.04 2.04 -0.69
CA ASP A 93 -6.47 1.80 -0.54
C ASP A 93 -6.72 0.29 -0.40
N LEU A 94 -7.13 -0.12 0.80
CA LEU A 94 -7.57 -1.48 1.10
C LEU A 94 -9.09 -1.44 1.37
N PRO A 95 -9.85 -2.47 0.96
CA PRO A 95 -9.39 -3.78 0.48
C PRO A 95 -9.16 -3.85 -1.03
N LYS A 96 -8.05 -4.48 -1.44
CA LYS A 96 -7.71 -4.71 -2.85
C LYS A 96 -8.15 -6.12 -3.29
N PRO A 97 -8.90 -6.27 -4.40
CA PRO A 97 -9.27 -7.59 -4.90
C PRO A 97 -8.02 -8.38 -5.30
N ILE A 98 -7.98 -9.65 -4.88
CA ILE A 98 -6.94 -10.62 -5.22
C ILE A 98 -7.49 -11.70 -6.14
N ALA A 99 -6.75 -12.05 -7.19
CA ALA A 99 -7.19 -13.06 -8.16
C ALA A 99 -7.16 -14.49 -7.57
N LYS A 100 -6.23 -14.76 -6.64
CA LYS A 100 -6.03 -16.08 -6.02
C LYS A 100 -5.42 -15.94 -4.64
N TYR A 101 -5.71 -16.91 -3.76
CA TYR A 101 -5.03 -17.04 -2.48
C TYR A 101 -3.53 -17.24 -2.70
N ARG A 102 -2.72 -16.56 -1.89
CA ARG A 102 -1.24 -16.65 -1.94
C ARG A 102 -0.71 -17.85 -1.16
N GLU A 103 -1.49 -18.37 -0.23
CA GLU A 103 -1.17 -19.56 0.56
C GLU A 103 -1.31 -20.81 -0.31
N LYS A 104 -0.27 -21.65 -0.34
CA LYS A 104 -0.23 -22.86 -1.19
C LYS A 104 -1.40 -23.82 -0.91
N SER A 105 -1.85 -23.90 0.34
CA SER A 105 -2.98 -24.73 0.76
C SER A 105 -4.32 -24.27 0.19
N LEU A 106 -4.48 -22.97 -0.10
CA LEU A 106 -5.73 -22.38 -0.57
C LEU A 106 -5.69 -21.95 -2.04
N ALA A 107 -4.52 -21.99 -2.67
CA ALA A 107 -4.31 -21.48 -4.03
C ALA A 107 -5.22 -22.12 -5.10
N HIS A 108 -5.77 -23.30 -4.84
CA HIS A 108 -6.70 -24.02 -5.74
C HIS A 108 -8.17 -23.64 -5.53
N LEU A 109 -8.50 -22.87 -4.49
CA LEU A 109 -9.85 -22.47 -4.15
C LEU A 109 -10.14 -21.06 -4.69
N PRO A 110 -11.39 -20.77 -5.07
CA PRO A 110 -11.82 -19.42 -5.42
C PRO A 110 -11.76 -18.51 -4.19
N VAL A 111 -11.33 -17.26 -4.39
CA VAL A 111 -11.24 -16.27 -3.30
C VAL A 111 -12.63 -15.85 -2.86
N GLN A 112 -12.90 -16.01 -1.57
CA GLN A 112 -14.11 -15.53 -0.92
C GLN A 112 -13.84 -14.18 -0.25
N TYR A 113 -14.85 -13.31 -0.30
CA TYR A 113 -14.79 -11.96 0.27
C TYR A 113 -15.89 -11.75 1.30
N ASP A 114 -15.58 -10.97 2.33
CA ASP A 114 -16.54 -10.49 3.31
C ASP A 114 -17.46 -9.39 2.72
N ILE A 115 -18.50 -9.00 3.46
CA ILE A 115 -19.39 -7.88 3.14
C ILE A 115 -18.64 -6.56 2.92
N GLU A 116 -17.50 -6.38 3.57
CA GLU A 116 -16.64 -5.20 3.44
C GLU A 116 -15.63 -5.33 2.27
N GLY A 117 -15.63 -6.44 1.53
CA GLY A 117 -14.70 -6.66 0.41
C GLY A 117 -13.32 -7.20 0.80
N TRP A 118 -13.12 -7.61 2.07
CA TRP A 118 -11.88 -8.23 2.52
C TRP A 118 -11.80 -9.72 2.16
N PRO A 119 -10.65 -10.24 1.70
CA PRO A 119 -10.49 -11.67 1.47
C PRO A 119 -10.53 -12.43 2.80
N ILE A 120 -11.36 -13.47 2.86
CA ILE A 120 -11.57 -14.32 4.04
C ILE A 120 -11.06 -15.73 3.80
N HIS A 121 -10.70 -16.42 4.88
CA HIS A 121 -10.32 -17.83 4.83
C HIS A 121 -11.57 -18.71 4.61
N PRO A 122 -11.62 -19.58 3.59
CA PRO A 122 -12.86 -20.25 3.16
C PRO A 122 -13.43 -21.25 4.19
N TYR A 123 -12.60 -21.74 5.11
CA TYR A 123 -13.02 -22.72 6.13
C TYR A 123 -13.30 -22.10 7.50
N GLN A 124 -12.67 -20.97 7.81
CA GLN A 124 -12.71 -20.34 9.14
C GLN A 124 -13.57 -19.08 9.13
N ASN A 125 -13.81 -18.50 7.95
CA ASN A 125 -14.51 -17.24 7.77
C ASN A 125 -13.83 -16.07 8.50
N GLU A 126 -12.52 -16.15 8.69
CA GLU A 126 -11.69 -15.13 9.35
C GLU A 126 -10.86 -14.36 8.32
N ARG A 127 -10.54 -13.08 8.62
CA ARG A 127 -9.65 -12.22 7.81
C ARG A 127 -8.16 -12.56 8.01
N SER A 128 -7.83 -13.86 8.03
CA SER A 128 -6.49 -14.38 8.31
C SER A 128 -5.59 -14.47 7.07
N VAL A 129 -6.15 -14.32 5.87
CA VAL A 129 -5.45 -14.41 4.58
C VAL A 129 -4.60 -13.18 4.27
N ARG A 130 -3.40 -13.37 3.71
CA ARG A 130 -2.54 -12.23 3.27
C ARG A 130 -3.01 -11.61 1.96
N VAL A 131 -3.26 -10.30 1.97
CA VAL A 131 -3.64 -9.52 0.76
C VAL A 131 -2.43 -9.32 -0.17
N PHE A 132 -1.27 -9.00 0.41
CA PHE A 132 -0.03 -8.74 -0.33
C PHE A 132 0.93 -9.93 -0.35
N SER A 133 1.85 -9.95 -1.31
CA SER A 133 2.95 -10.93 -1.33
C SER A 133 3.96 -10.51 -0.29
N MET A 134 4.64 -11.47 0.35
CA MET A 134 5.76 -11.20 1.25
C MET A 134 6.75 -10.17 0.66
N LYS A 135 7.09 -10.31 -0.63
CA LYS A 135 7.98 -9.36 -1.33
C LYS A 135 7.41 -7.95 -1.43
N THR A 136 6.11 -7.84 -1.73
CA THR A 136 5.41 -6.56 -1.88
C THR A 136 5.19 -5.91 -0.52
N GLU A 137 4.79 -6.68 0.48
CA GLU A 137 4.62 -6.25 1.87
C GLU A 137 5.96 -5.75 2.43
N PHE A 138 7.06 -6.47 2.19
CA PHE A 138 8.40 -6.01 2.54
C PHE A 138 8.74 -4.69 1.84
N CYS A 139 8.58 -4.61 0.51
CA CYS A 139 8.89 -3.41 -0.25
C CYS A 139 8.08 -2.19 0.23
N LEU A 140 6.77 -2.36 0.45
CA LEU A 140 5.89 -1.31 0.96
C LEU A 140 6.30 -0.86 2.36
N ASN A 141 6.66 -1.77 3.26
CA ASN A 141 7.14 -1.43 4.60
C ASN A 141 8.49 -0.68 4.58
N VAL A 142 9.39 -1.02 3.64
CA VAL A 142 10.67 -0.31 3.46
C VAL A 142 10.44 1.13 3.03
N VAL A 143 9.56 1.35 2.06
CA VAL A 143 9.26 2.71 1.57
C VAL A 143 8.27 3.47 2.44
N PHE A 144 7.60 2.81 3.39
CA PHE A 144 6.51 3.38 4.19
C PHE A 144 6.91 4.69 4.87
N PHE A 145 8.05 4.73 5.56
CA PHE A 145 8.50 5.91 6.29
C PHE A 145 8.91 7.08 5.39
N LEU A 146 9.19 6.82 4.11
CA LEU A 146 9.45 7.86 3.12
C LEU A 146 8.16 8.29 2.42
N ALA A 147 7.34 7.33 2.01
CA ALA A 147 6.12 7.57 1.23
C ALA A 147 5.00 8.18 2.07
N TYR A 148 4.85 7.80 3.33
CA TYR A 148 3.81 8.31 4.22
C TYR A 148 3.88 9.84 4.45
N PRO A 149 5.02 10.44 4.87
CA PRO A 149 5.09 11.89 5.02
C PRO A 149 4.93 12.62 3.67
N LEU A 150 5.38 12.03 2.56
CA LEU A 150 5.15 12.61 1.23
C LEU A 150 3.66 12.60 0.86
N ALA A 151 2.96 11.49 1.10
CA ALA A 151 1.52 11.38 0.88
C ALA A 151 0.74 12.37 1.76
N LEU A 152 1.12 12.51 3.03
CA LEU A 152 0.52 13.48 3.94
C LEU A 152 0.75 14.92 3.45
N CYS A 153 1.98 15.26 3.04
CA CYS A 153 2.28 16.57 2.46
C CYS A 153 1.45 16.84 1.21
N LEU A 154 1.31 15.87 0.30
CA LEU A 154 0.48 16.00 -0.90
C LEU A 154 -1.00 16.18 -0.54
N HIS A 155 -1.50 15.44 0.45
CA HIS A 155 -2.88 15.57 0.92
C HIS A 155 -3.14 16.95 1.54
N LEU A 156 -2.24 17.43 2.40
CA LEU A 156 -2.30 18.78 2.98
C LEU A 156 -2.24 19.85 1.89
N CYS A 157 -1.33 19.72 0.91
CA CYS A 157 -1.25 20.61 -0.24
C CYS A 157 -2.53 20.59 -1.07
N GLY A 158 -3.15 19.41 -1.27
CA GLY A 158 -4.42 19.26 -1.98
C GLY A 158 -5.56 20.01 -1.29
N MET A 159 -5.63 19.94 0.04
CA MET A 159 -6.61 20.70 0.83
C MET A 159 -6.35 22.21 0.77
N CYS A 160 -5.10 22.65 0.85
CA CYS A 160 -4.74 24.07 0.77
C CYS A 160 -4.97 24.68 -0.63
N CYS A 161 -4.75 23.90 -1.69
CA CYS A 161 -4.89 24.36 -3.07
C CYS A 161 -6.30 24.18 -3.65
N GLY A 162 -7.27 23.75 -2.85
CA GLY A 162 -8.69 23.76 -3.22
C GLY A 162 -9.03 22.97 -4.48
N ARG A 163 -8.28 21.91 -4.81
CA ARG A 163 -8.73 20.99 -5.85
C ARG A 163 -10.01 20.36 -5.33
N LYS A 164 -11.15 20.80 -5.87
CA LYS A 164 -12.37 20.02 -5.86
C LYS A 164 -12.00 18.71 -6.52
N ILE A 165 -11.74 17.70 -5.70
CA ILE A 165 -11.76 16.32 -6.14
C ILE A 165 -13.21 16.16 -6.57
N GLU A 166 -13.47 16.28 -7.88
CA GLU A 166 -14.70 15.75 -8.41
C GLU A 166 -14.74 14.30 -7.92
N PRO A 167 -15.81 13.87 -7.24
CA PRO A 167 -15.95 12.47 -6.89
C PRO A 167 -15.78 11.72 -8.21
N GLU A 168 -14.79 10.84 -8.29
CA GLU A 168 -14.66 9.93 -9.43
C GLU A 168 -16.03 9.26 -9.57
N ASP A 169 -16.74 9.63 -10.64
CA ASP A 169 -17.93 8.93 -11.09
C ASP A 169 -17.40 7.53 -11.46
N ASP A 170 -17.51 6.61 -10.50
CA ASP A 170 -17.10 5.19 -10.51
C ASP A 170 -17.86 4.38 -11.60
N LYS A 171 -17.99 4.95 -12.80
CA LYS A 171 -18.40 4.30 -14.04
C LYS A 171 -17.19 3.67 -14.75
N GLY A 172 -16.04 3.61 -14.08
CA GLY A 172 -14.87 2.86 -14.49
C GLY A 172 -15.09 1.35 -14.36
N CYS A 173 -15.81 0.77 -15.31
CA CYS A 173 -15.61 -0.59 -15.82
C CYS A 173 -15.17 -1.65 -14.78
N PHE A 174 -16.08 -2.03 -13.88
CA PHE A 174 -15.98 -3.30 -13.13
C PHE A 174 -16.31 -4.54 -13.99
N CYS A 175 -16.17 -4.46 -15.32
CA CYS A 175 -16.53 -5.56 -16.24
C CYS A 175 -15.70 -6.85 -16.05
N CYS A 176 -14.67 -6.83 -15.20
CA CYS A 176 -13.78 -7.98 -14.98
C CYS A 176 -13.76 -8.51 -13.54
N VAL A 177 -14.52 -7.93 -12.61
CA VAL A 177 -14.62 -8.47 -11.24
C VAL A 177 -16.07 -8.81 -10.96
N SER A 178 -16.46 -10.01 -11.37
CA SER A 178 -17.69 -10.63 -10.91
C SER A 178 -17.59 -10.83 -9.39
N MET A 179 -18.11 -9.87 -8.63
CA MET A 179 -18.50 -10.08 -7.24
C MET A 179 -19.71 -11.02 -7.22
N LEU A 180 -19.48 -12.30 -7.52
CA LEU A 180 -20.43 -13.35 -7.22
C LEU A 180 -20.44 -13.55 -5.71
N LYS A 181 -21.36 -12.87 -5.04
CA LYS A 181 -21.75 -13.12 -3.66
C LYS A 181 -22.52 -14.44 -3.60
N LEU A 182 -21.84 -15.56 -3.88
CA LEU A 182 -22.41 -16.91 -3.75
C LEU A 182 -22.09 -17.42 -2.34
N ASN A 183 -23.12 -17.44 -1.51
CA ASN A 183 -23.14 -18.13 -0.23
C ASN A 183 -23.19 -19.64 -0.48
N GLU A 184 -22.16 -20.20 -1.12
CA GLU A 184 -22.06 -21.63 -1.41
C GLU A 184 -21.36 -22.34 -0.24
N ARG A 185 -22.17 -23.06 0.55
CA ARG A 185 -21.65 -24.06 1.49
C ARG A 185 -20.91 -25.14 0.69
N LEU A 186 -19.58 -25.19 0.79
CA LEU A 186 -18.75 -26.28 0.27
C LEU A 186 -19.23 -27.62 0.87
N LYS A 187 -19.89 -28.47 0.08
CA LYS A 187 -20.19 -29.86 0.47
C LYS A 187 -19.00 -30.76 0.16
N LYS A 188 -18.54 -31.50 1.17
CA LYS A 188 -17.43 -32.45 1.08
C LYS A 188 -17.87 -33.68 0.27
N ASN A 189 -17.25 -33.94 -0.89
CA ASN A 189 -17.53 -35.16 -1.66
C ASN A 189 -16.85 -36.38 -1.03
N LYS A 190 -17.47 -37.57 -1.16
CA LYS A 190 -17.01 -38.86 -0.62
C LYS A 190 -15.60 -39.30 -1.10
N LYS A 191 -15.02 -38.63 -2.09
CA LYS A 191 -13.67 -38.88 -2.64
C LYS A 191 -12.59 -37.88 -2.17
N GLY A 192 -12.89 -37.02 -1.18
CA GLY A 192 -11.90 -36.11 -0.58
C GLY A 192 -11.54 -34.87 -1.39
N GLY A 193 -12.22 -34.62 -2.52
CA GLY A 193 -12.10 -33.38 -3.30
C GLY A 193 -13.18 -32.36 -2.94
N TYR A 194 -12.81 -31.08 -2.89
CA TYR A 194 -13.74 -29.94 -2.82
C TYR A 194 -14.15 -29.56 -4.24
N SER A 195 -15.45 -29.59 -4.53
CA SER A 195 -16.00 -29.12 -5.80
C SER A 195 -17.03 -28.05 -5.49
N ALA A 196 -16.83 -26.86 -6.06
CA ALA A 196 -17.85 -25.82 -6.07
C ALA A 196 -19.01 -26.32 -6.93
N VAL A 197 -20.13 -26.66 -6.31
CA VAL A 197 -21.34 -27.09 -7.01
C VAL A 197 -22.01 -25.83 -7.55
N ARG A 198 -21.52 -25.36 -8.70
CA ARG A 198 -22.25 -24.39 -9.52
C ARG A 198 -23.38 -25.14 -10.23
N ASN A 199 -24.54 -25.21 -9.62
CA ASN A 199 -25.78 -25.27 -10.39
C ASN A 199 -26.25 -23.83 -10.56
N VAL A 200 -25.52 -23.07 -11.38
CA VAL A 200 -26.11 -21.86 -11.95
C VAL A 200 -27.09 -22.36 -12.98
N ASP A 201 -28.37 -22.08 -12.75
CA ASP A 201 -29.47 -22.36 -13.67
C ASP A 201 -29.31 -21.42 -14.88
N VAL A 202 -28.41 -21.79 -15.77
CA VAL A 202 -28.18 -21.10 -17.05
C VAL A 202 -29.15 -21.74 -18.04
N TYR A 203 -29.98 -20.92 -18.68
CA TYR A 203 -30.83 -21.38 -19.78
C TYR A 203 -29.93 -22.04 -20.85
N ASP A 204 -30.15 -23.32 -21.10
CA ASP A 204 -29.59 -24.03 -22.26
C ASP A 204 -30.46 -23.69 -23.48
N ASP A 205 -29.86 -23.47 -24.64
CA ASP A 205 -30.59 -23.15 -25.88
C ASP A 205 -31.57 -24.28 -26.30
N ASN A 206 -31.44 -25.47 -25.71
CA ASN A 206 -32.37 -26.60 -25.89
C ASN A 206 -33.41 -26.75 -24.78
N ASP A 207 -33.36 -25.95 -23.71
CA ASP A 207 -34.30 -26.06 -22.60
C ASP A 207 -35.58 -25.27 -22.88
N ARG A 208 -36.72 -25.96 -22.85
CA ARG A 208 -38.08 -25.38 -22.96
C ARG A 208 -38.46 -24.40 -21.84
N LYS A 209 -37.54 -24.14 -20.93
CA LYS A 209 -37.75 -23.34 -19.73
C LYS A 209 -37.97 -21.86 -20.04
N GLU A 210 -37.29 -21.35 -21.06
CA GLU A 210 -37.50 -19.98 -21.54
C GLU A 210 -38.93 -19.78 -22.10
N ASP A 211 -39.43 -20.77 -22.85
CA ASP A 211 -40.80 -20.75 -23.37
C ASP A 211 -41.85 -20.75 -22.24
N GLU A 212 -41.62 -21.57 -21.20
CA GLU A 212 -42.52 -21.66 -20.05
C GLU A 212 -42.56 -20.36 -19.23
N ASP A 213 -41.41 -19.76 -18.95
CA ASP A 213 -41.32 -18.48 -18.25
C ASP A 213 -41.96 -17.35 -19.09
N THR A 214 -41.75 -17.35 -20.41
CA THR A 214 -42.36 -16.39 -21.33
C THR A 214 -43.89 -16.51 -21.34
N GLN A 215 -44.41 -17.73 -21.41
CA GLN A 215 -45.86 -17.99 -21.35
C GLN A 215 -46.46 -17.56 -20.01
N TYR A 216 -45.75 -17.79 -18.91
CA TYR A 216 -46.19 -17.34 -17.60
C TYR A 216 -46.34 -15.81 -17.53
N VAL A 217 -45.33 -15.06 -18.01
CA VAL A 217 -45.36 -13.59 -18.02
C VAL A 217 -46.50 -13.06 -18.90
N ILE A 218 -46.69 -13.63 -20.10
CA ILE A 218 -47.80 -13.25 -20.99
C ILE A 218 -49.16 -13.48 -20.30
N ASN A 219 -49.33 -14.61 -19.62
CA ASN A 219 -50.57 -14.90 -18.90
C ASN A 219 -50.81 -13.94 -17.73
N GLN A 220 -49.77 -13.58 -16.98
CA GLN A 220 -49.88 -12.59 -15.90
C GLN A 220 -50.25 -11.20 -16.43
N MET A 221 -49.67 -10.77 -17.55
CA MET A 221 -50.05 -9.50 -18.20
C MET A 221 -51.51 -9.51 -18.65
N ARG A 222 -51.98 -10.61 -19.25
CA ARG A 222 -53.39 -10.74 -19.67
C ARG A 222 -54.35 -10.72 -18.48
N GLN A 223 -54.01 -11.39 -17.38
CA GLN A 223 -54.82 -11.35 -16.16
C GLN A 223 -54.89 -9.93 -15.57
N SER A 224 -53.79 -9.20 -15.61
CA SER A 224 -53.73 -7.80 -15.17
C SER A 224 -54.64 -6.89 -16.02
N GLN A 225 -54.65 -7.06 -17.34
CA GLN A 225 -55.56 -6.33 -18.24
C GLN A 225 -57.03 -6.62 -17.98
N LEU A 226 -57.38 -7.89 -17.77
CA LEU A 226 -58.76 -8.29 -17.46
C LEU A 226 -59.25 -7.75 -16.12
N SER A 227 -58.34 -7.64 -15.15
CA SER A 227 -58.64 -7.08 -13.83
C SER A 227 -58.92 -5.57 -13.91
N LEU A 228 -58.21 -4.85 -14.78
CA LEU A 228 -58.44 -3.42 -15.03
C LEU A 228 -59.77 -3.14 -15.74
N GLN A 229 -60.19 -4.01 -16.67
CA GLN A 229 -61.46 -3.84 -17.39
C GLN A 229 -62.71 -4.17 -16.55
N LYS A 230 -62.59 -5.03 -15.53
CA LYS A 230 -63.71 -5.37 -14.62
C LYS A 230 -63.90 -4.36 -13.48
N GLY A 231 -63.01 -3.37 -13.37
CA GLY A 231 -63.04 -2.34 -12.32
C GLY A 231 -63.74 -1.03 -12.70
N PHE A 232 -64.38 -0.96 -13.87
CA PHE A 232 -65.19 0.17 -14.33
C PHE A 232 -66.64 -0.26 -14.59
#